data_AF-A0A9D4C341-F1
#
_entry.id   AF-A0A9D4C341-F1
#
_cell.length_a   1.000
_cell.length_b   1.000
_cell.length_c   1.000
_cell.angle_alpha   90.00
_cell.angle_beta   90.00
_cell.angle_gamma   90.00
#
_symmetry.space_group_name_H-M   'P 1'
#
loop_
_entity.id
_entity.type
_entity.pdbx_description
1 polymer ?
#
loop_
_entity_poly.entity_id
_entity_poly.type
_entity_poly.pdbx_seq_one_letter_code
_entity_poly.pdbx_strand_id
1 'polypeptide(L)'
;MALHSHTQQQMLEKTNMVADNSARLRRTINRTKSKVFRTNASNNTLIKVEVEVLEEVESFTYLGSILDNQGVTNADVRTRIGKA
;
A
#
# COMPACT_ATOMS: atom_id res chain seq x y z
N MET A 1 -1.53 8.72 -1.55
CA MET A 1 -0.24 8.34 -2.18
C MET A 1 -0.11 6.82 -2.09
N ALA A 2 0.50 6.17 -3.07
CA ALA A 2 0.83 4.75 -3.01
C ALA A 2 2.34 4.57 -3.24
N LEU A 3 2.94 3.61 -2.55
CA LEU A 3 4.37 3.28 -2.66
C LEU A 3 4.48 1.86 -3.20
N HIS A 4 5.09 1.70 -4.38
CA HIS A 4 5.32 0.38 -4.96
C HIS A 4 6.75 -0.08 -4.65
N SER A 5 6.92 -1.33 -4.24
CA SER A 5 8.24 -1.92 -3.90
C SER A 5 8.32 -3.34 -4.41
N HIS A 6 9.51 -3.75 -4.86
CA HIS A 6 9.75 -5.11 -5.36
C HIS A 6 10.19 -6.07 -4.26
N THR A 7 10.78 -5.55 -3.17
CA THR A 7 11.23 -6.35 -2.03
C THR A 7 10.63 -5.83 -0.71
N GLN A 8 10.56 -6.70 0.30
CA GLN A 8 10.09 -6.30 1.64
C GLN A 8 11.05 -5.30 2.30
N GLN A 9 12.35 -5.41 2.07
CA GLN A 9 13.33 -4.45 2.56
C GLN A 9 13.07 -3.05 1.97
N GLN A 10 12.80 -2.96 0.66
CA GLN A 10 12.43 -1.68 0.04
C GLN A 10 11.12 -1.12 0.60
N MET A 11 10.17 -1.97 0.99
CA MET A 11 8.92 -1.54 1.62
C MET A 11 9.18 -0.88 2.97
N LEU A 12 10.06 -1.45 3.79
CA LEU A 12 10.49 -0.87 5.07
C LEU A 12 11.24 0.45 4.86
N GLU A 13 12.23 0.46 3.98
CA GLU A 13 13.03 1.66 3.67
C GLU A 13 12.17 2.82 3.19
N LYS A 14 11.25 2.58 2.24
CA LYS A 14 10.35 3.63 1.73
C LYS A 14 9.36 4.11 2.79
N THR A 15 8.86 3.21 3.64
CA THR A 15 7.94 3.59 4.73
C THR A 15 8.64 4.50 5.73
N ASN A 16 9.87 4.16 6.14
CA ASN A 16 10.68 4.98 7.04
C ASN A 16 11.05 6.32 6.40
N MET A 17 11.44 6.32 5.13
CA MET A 17 11.75 7.55 4.40
C MET A 17 10.53 8.48 4.32
N VAL A 18 9.33 7.94 4.08
CA VAL A 18 8.11 8.74 4.04
C VAL A 18 7.72 9.25 5.43
N ALA A 19 7.94 8.46 6.49
CA ALA A 19 7.74 8.89 7.87
C ALA A 19 8.66 10.06 8.24
N ASP A 20 9.96 9.94 7.97
CA ASP A 20 10.94 10.99 8.24
C ASP A 20 10.63 12.28 7.46
N ASN A 21 10.38 12.17 6.16
CA ASN A 21 10.04 13.35 5.35
C ASN A 21 8.70 13.98 5.78
N SER A 22 7.72 13.18 6.21
CA SER A 22 6.48 13.71 6.76
C SER A 22 6.74 14.49 8.05
N ALA A 23 7.55 13.94 8.96
CA ALA A 23 7.94 14.62 10.20
C ALA A 23 8.67 15.95 9.92
N ARG A 24 9.63 15.96 8.98
CA ARG A 24 10.34 17.18 8.54
C ARG A 24 9.39 18.25 7.99
N LEU A 25 8.33 17.83 7.31
CA LEU A 25 7.29 18.71 6.78
C LEU A 25 6.18 19.03 7.79
N ARG A 26 6.33 18.61 9.06
CA ARG A 26 5.28 18.72 10.11
C ARG A 26 3.95 18.10 9.69
N ARG A 27 4.01 17.03 8.89
CA ARG A 27 2.86 16.22 8.46
C ARG A 27 2.83 14.91 9.23
N THR A 28 1.63 14.45 9.58
CA THR A 28 1.43 13.18 10.28
C THR A 28 0.97 12.11 9.31
N ILE A 29 1.59 10.92 9.38
CA ILE A 29 1.08 9.74 8.67
C ILE A 29 -0.12 9.20 9.44
N ASN A 30 -1.25 9.07 8.76
CA ASN A 30 -2.43 8.44 9.34
C ASN A 30 -2.25 6.91 9.32
N ARG A 31 -1.90 6.33 10.46
CA ARG A 31 -1.59 4.90 10.61
C ARG A 31 -2.81 4.01 10.37
N THR A 32 -4.00 4.48 10.74
CA THR A 32 -5.26 3.76 10.50
C THR A 32 -5.61 3.67 9.02
N LYS A 33 -5.32 4.72 8.24
CA LYS A 33 -5.58 4.79 6.78
C LYS A 33 -4.45 4.19 5.95
N SER A 34 -3.24 4.12 6.49
CA SER A 34 -2.11 3.45 5.84
C SER A 34 -2.27 1.95 5.94
N LYS A 35 -2.35 1.28 4.79
CA LYS A 35 -2.45 -0.17 4.67
C LYS A 35 -1.30 -0.72 3.86
N VAL A 36 -0.95 -1.97 4.12
CA VAL A 36 0.03 -2.72 3.34
C VAL A 36 -0.71 -3.71 2.47
N PHE A 37 -0.43 -3.69 1.18
CA PHE A 37 -0.96 -4.66 0.24
C PHE A 37 0.21 -5.47 -0.35
N ARG A 38 0.07 -6.79 -0.42
CA ARG A 38 1.11 -7.70 -0.91
C ARG A 38 0.52 -8.68 -1.92
N THR A 39 1.20 -8.80 -3.05
CA THR A 39 0.90 -9.80 -4.07
C THR A 39 1.93 -10.93 -3.94
N ASN A 40 1.47 -12.18 -3.80
CA ASN A 40 2.32 -13.39 -3.84
C ASN A 40 3.41 -13.50 -2.76
N ALA A 41 3.30 -12.81 -1.62
CA ALA A 41 4.29 -12.88 -0.55
C ALA A 41 3.87 -13.86 0.56
N SER A 42 4.70 -14.87 0.84
CA SER A 42 4.52 -15.83 1.94
C SER A 42 5.16 -15.41 3.26
N ASN A 43 5.74 -14.20 3.34
CA ASN A 43 6.60 -13.79 4.46
C ASN A 43 5.90 -12.79 5.40
N ASN A 44 5.90 -13.14 6.68
CA ASN A 44 5.27 -12.47 7.82
C ASN A 44 5.97 -11.18 8.32
N THR A 45 6.89 -10.59 7.54
CA THR A 45 7.57 -9.35 7.96
C THR A 45 6.55 -8.24 8.21
N LEU A 46 6.52 -7.70 9.42
CA LEU A 46 5.60 -6.61 9.77
C LEU A 46 6.16 -5.27 9.28
N ILE A 47 5.33 -4.46 8.62
CA ILE A 47 5.69 -3.08 8.31
C ILE A 47 5.19 -2.20 9.45
N LYS A 48 6.10 -1.38 9.99
CA LYS A 48 5.79 -0.46 11.08
C LYS A 48 6.00 0.97 10.62
N VAL A 49 5.11 1.85 11.08
CA VAL A 49 5.34 3.30 11.04
C VAL A 49 5.53 3.73 12.48
N GLU A 50 6.75 4.16 12.81
CA GLU A 50 7.19 4.44 14.18
C GLU A 50 7.05 3.22 15.10
N VAL A 51 5.90 3.10 15.79
CA VAL A 51 5.60 2.04 16.77
C VAL A 51 4.41 1.17 16.38
N GLU A 52 3.62 1.59 15.39
CA GLU A 52 2.38 0.91 15.01
C GLU A 52 2.59 0.03 13.79
N VAL A 53 2.12 -1.21 13.87
CA VAL A 53 2.10 -2.14 12.74
C VAL A 53 0.97 -1.75 11.81
N LEU A 54 1.28 -1.55 10.53
CA LEU A 54 0.25 -1.28 9.52
C LEU A 54 -0.53 -2.55 9.22
N GLU A 55 -1.84 -2.42 9.08
CA GLU A 55 -2.72 -3.53 8.71
C GLU A 55 -2.40 -3.99 7.27
N GLU A 56 -2.24 -5.30 7.11
CA GLU A 56 -2.13 -5.94 5.81
C GLU A 56 -3.53 -6.24 5.27
N VAL A 57 -3.81 -5.80 4.04
CA VAL A 57 -5.12 -5.94 3.39
C VAL A 57 -4.99 -6.75 2.10
N GLU A 58 -6.02 -7.54 1.79
CA GLU A 58 -6.09 -8.34 0.55
C GLU A 58 -6.53 -7.54 -0.68
N SER A 59 -7.11 -6.35 -0.46
CA SER A 59 -7.43 -5.41 -1.52
C SER A 59 -7.35 -3.96 -1.05
N PHE A 60 -7.08 -3.04 -1.96
CA PHE A 60 -7.15 -1.61 -1.69
C PHE A 60 -7.61 -0.82 -2.92
N THR A 61 -8.28 0.29 -2.69
CA THR A 61 -8.70 1.21 -3.75
C THR A 61 -7.60 2.24 -4.00
N TYR A 62 -7.11 2.31 -5.23
CA TYR A 62 -6.15 3.31 -5.69
C TYR A 62 -6.71 4.07 -6.89
N LEU A 63 -6.91 5.38 -6.72
CA LEU A 63 -7.41 6.27 -7.78
C LEU A 63 -8.71 5.79 -8.46
N GLY A 64 -9.58 5.12 -7.71
CA GLY A 64 -10.85 4.58 -8.20
C GLY A 64 -10.77 3.15 -8.75
N SER A 65 -9.56 2.61 -8.95
CA SER A 65 -9.34 1.20 -9.29
C SER A 65 -9.21 0.36 -8.03
N ILE A 66 -9.80 -0.83 -8.05
CA ILE A 66 -9.60 -1.83 -6.98
C ILE A 66 -8.42 -2.71 -7.38
N LEU A 67 -7.46 -2.80 -6.48
CA LEU A 67 -6.31 -3.68 -6.57
C LEU A 67 -6.49 -4.80 -5.56
N ASP A 68 -6.44 -6.05 -6.02
CA ASP A 68 -6.51 -7.25 -5.19
C ASP A 68 -5.32 -8.18 -5.47
N ASN A 69 -5.26 -9.31 -4.78
CA ASN A 69 -4.16 -10.27 -4.92
C ASN A 69 -3.97 -10.84 -6.34
N GLN A 70 -4.92 -10.66 -7.26
CA GLN A 70 -4.81 -11.02 -8.68
C GLN A 70 -4.37 -9.84 -9.57
N GLY A 71 -4.20 -8.63 -9.00
CA GLY A 71 -3.82 -7.41 -9.70
C GLY A 71 -4.96 -6.40 -9.76
N VAL A 72 -5.28 -5.89 -10.95
CA VAL A 72 -6.49 -5.08 -11.13
C VAL A 72 -7.68 -6.02 -11.14
N THR A 73 -8.62 -5.80 -10.23
CA THR A 73 -9.80 -6.66 -10.10
C THR A 73 -10.50 -6.80 -11.46
N ASN A 74 -10.89 -8.01 -11.85
CA ASN A 74 -11.56 -8.29 -13.12
C ASN A 74 -12.81 -7.40 -13.33
N ALA A 75 -13.48 -6.99 -12.23
CA ALA A 75 -14.58 -6.03 -12.25
C ALA A 75 -14.15 -4.62 -12.73
N ASP A 76 -12.97 -4.15 -12.31
CA ASP A 76 -12.44 -2.84 -12.74
C ASP A 76 -11.97 -2.89 -14.21
N VAL A 77 -11.35 -4.01 -14.63
CA VAL A 77 -11.03 -4.27 -16.03
C VAL A 77 -12.29 -4.25 -16.90
N ARG A 78 -13.34 -4.97 -16.51
CA ARG A 78 -14.62 -5.01 -17.23
C ARG A 78 -15.32 -3.64 -17.26
N THR A 79 -15.24 -2.87 -16.17
CA THR A 79 -15.81 -1.52 -16.09
C THR A 79 -15.08 -0.53 -17.01
N ARG A 80 -13.75 -0.66 -17.17
CA ARG A 80 -12.98 0.16 -18.12
C ARG A 80 -13.21 -0.24 -19.57
N ILE A 81 -13.35 -1.54 -19.86
CA ILE A 81 -13.67 -2.03 -21.21
C ILE A 81 -15.07 -1.58 -21.65
N GLY A 82 -16.09 -1.68 -20.78
CA GLY A 82 -17.46 -1.28 -21.12
C GLY A 82 -17.70 0.23 -21.26
N LYS A 83 -16.70 1.06 -20.96
CA LYS A 83 -16.73 2.52 -21.15
C LYS A 83 -16.05 2.98 -22.43
N ALA A 84 -15.33 2.08 -23.13
CA ALA A 84 -14.76 2.33 -24.45
C ALA A 84 -15.82 2.06 -25.53
#